data_AF-A0A926I5M9-F1
#
_entry.id   AF-A0A926I5M9-F1
#
_cell.length_a   1.000
_cell.length_b   1.000
_cell.length_c   1.000
_cell.angle_alpha   90.00
_cell.angle_beta   90.00
_cell.angle_gamma   90.00
#
_symmetry.space_group_name_H-M   'P 1'
#
loop_
_entity.id
_entity.type
_entity.pdbx_description
1 polymer ?
#
loop_
_entity_poly.entity_id
_entity_poly.type
_entity_poly.pdbx_seq_one_letter_code
_entity_poly.pdbx_strand_id
1 'polypeptide(L)'
;MKGASMNIIEELYLGNLTPVEKCFLPGSEYARTVTALCNCERQLTEWISKQERAEGPLQFLSELTEAQRTLDDYHQQERFIEGFRLGARLMLDTFLIPEQSALRDIR
;
A
#
# COMPACT_ATOMS: atom_id res chain seq x y z
N MET A 1 -8.55 5.86 -32.64
CA MET A 1 -9.20 4.59 -32.27
C MET A 1 -9.76 4.77 -30.87
N LYS A 2 -11.07 4.56 -30.69
CA LYS A 2 -11.81 4.75 -29.43
C LYS A 2 -11.26 3.77 -28.39
N GLY A 3 -10.62 4.27 -27.33
CA GLY A 3 -10.16 3.45 -26.20
C GLY A 3 -11.38 2.88 -25.48
N ALA A 4 -11.64 1.59 -25.68
CA ALA A 4 -12.54 0.86 -24.80
C ALA A 4 -11.88 0.84 -23.42
N SER A 5 -12.57 1.35 -22.40
CA SER A 5 -12.12 1.18 -21.02
C SER A 5 -12.09 -0.32 -20.74
N MET A 6 -10.90 -0.93 -20.71
CA MET A 6 -10.75 -2.33 -20.32
C MET A 6 -11.34 -2.55 -18.93
N ASN A 7 -11.97 -3.69 -18.73
CA ASN A 7 -12.54 -4.05 -17.43
C ASN A 7 -11.40 -4.23 -16.42
N ILE A 8 -11.61 -3.81 -15.17
CA ILE A 8 -10.66 -3.98 -14.06
C ILE A 8 -10.14 -5.43 -13.92
N ILE A 9 -10.95 -6.44 -14.26
CA ILE A 9 -10.55 -7.85 -14.23
C ILE A 9 -9.58 -8.20 -15.35
N GLU A 10 -9.79 -7.66 -16.55
CA GLU A 10 -8.88 -7.84 -17.68
C GLU A 10 -7.55 -7.14 -17.40
N GLU A 11 -7.59 -5.91 -16.88
CA GLU A 11 -6.41 -5.16 -16.46
C GLU A 11 -5.62 -5.89 -15.37
N LEU A 12 -6.30 -6.51 -14.41
CA LEU A 12 -5.66 -7.34 -13.38
C LEU A 12 -5.03 -8.60 -13.99
N TYR A 13 -5.73 -9.29 -14.89
CA TYR A 13 -5.24 -10.50 -15.56
C TYR A 13 -3.98 -10.22 -16.40
N LEU A 14 -3.97 -9.07 -17.08
CA LEU A 14 -2.83 -8.61 -17.88
C LEU A 14 -1.67 -8.07 -17.03
N GLY A 15 -1.86 -7.90 -15.72
CA GLY A 15 -0.84 -7.34 -14.82
C GLY A 15 -0.69 -5.82 -14.89
N ASN A 16 -1.66 -5.11 -15.50
CA ASN A 16 -1.68 -3.64 -15.55
C ASN A 16 -2.04 -3.03 -14.19
N LEU A 17 -2.76 -3.79 -13.36
CA LEU A 17 -3.04 -3.44 -11.97
C LEU A 17 -2.13 -4.26 -11.07
N THR A 18 -1.10 -3.62 -10.51
CA THR A 18 -0.23 -4.23 -9.52
C THR A 18 -0.52 -3.62 -8.14
N PRO A 19 -1.35 -4.26 -7.28
CA PRO A 19 -1.70 -3.69 -5.97
C PRO A 19 -0.50 -3.49 -5.03
N VAL A 20 0.58 -4.24 -5.28
CA VAL A 20 1.86 -4.12 -4.56
C VAL A 20 2.64 -2.87 -4.98
N GLU A 21 2.54 -2.45 -6.24
CA GLU A 21 3.23 -1.27 -6.76
C GLU A 21 2.36 -0.04 -6.56
N LYS A 22 2.08 0.28 -5.29
CA LYS A 22 1.34 1.49 -4.96
C LYS A 22 2.26 2.70 -5.10
N CYS A 23 2.25 3.34 -6.26
CA CYS A 23 2.85 4.66 -6.42
C CYS A 23 2.07 5.67 -5.55
N PHE A 24 2.74 6.25 -4.57
CA PHE A 24 2.16 7.34 -3.78
C PHE A 24 2.11 8.63 -4.60
N LEU A 25 1.09 9.45 -4.35
CA LEU A 25 0.94 10.74 -5.01
C LEU A 25 2.14 11.64 -4.67
N PRO A 26 2.89 12.14 -5.67
CA PRO A 26 3.97 13.10 -5.43
C PRO A 26 3.45 14.31 -4.65
N GLY A 27 4.20 14.74 -3.63
CA GLY A 27 3.81 15.87 -2.77
C GLY A 27 2.76 15.54 -1.70
N SER A 28 2.25 14.31 -1.64
CA SER A 28 1.40 13.87 -0.52
C SER A 28 2.16 13.89 0.81
N GLU A 29 1.42 13.99 1.92
CA GLU A 29 2.00 13.84 3.27
C GLU A 29 2.73 12.50 3.43
N TYR A 30 2.22 11.43 2.81
CA TYR A 30 2.91 10.14 2.77
C TYR A 30 4.27 10.25 2.07
N ALA A 31 4.32 10.83 0.87
CA ALA A 31 5.57 11.02 0.12
C ALA A 31 6.60 11.85 0.90
N ARG A 32 6.15 12.93 1.56
CA ARG A 32 7.00 13.78 2.41
C ARG A 32 7.54 13.00 3.60
N THR A 33 6.70 12.21 4.25
CA THR A 33 7.07 11.40 5.43
C THR A 33 8.08 10.32 5.04
N VAL A 34 7.86 9.60 3.94
CA VAL A 34 8.81 8.61 3.41
C VAL A 34 10.14 9.27 3.05
N THR A 35 10.11 10.44 2.41
CA THR A 35 11.34 11.19 2.08
C THR A 35 12.12 11.59 3.35
N ALA A 36 11.42 12.01 4.40
CA ALA A 36 12.05 12.34 5.68
C ALA A 36 12.66 11.10 6.35
N LEU A 37 11.94 9.97 6.33
CA LEU A 37 12.43 8.68 6.84
C LEU A 37 13.72 8.25 6.13
N CYS A 38 13.72 8.19 4.79
CA CYS A 38 14.90 7.80 4.02
C CYS A 38 16.08 8.75 4.26
N ASN A 39 15.83 10.05 4.41
CA ASN A 39 16.89 11.01 4.75
C ASN A 39 17.46 10.77 6.15
N CYS A 40 16.61 10.45 7.13
CA CYS A 40 17.05 10.10 8.48
C CYS A 40 17.89 8.81 8.48
N GLU A 41 17.41 7.74 7.83
CA GLU A 41 18.14 6.47 7.72
C GLU A 41 19.52 6.67 7.08
N ARG A 42 19.59 7.46 6.00
CA ARG A 42 20.85 7.78 5.34
C ARG A 42 21.80 8.55 6.25
N GLN A 43 21.32 9.61 6.91
CA GLN A 43 22.15 10.40 7.83
C GLN A 43 22.65 9.56 9.01
N LEU A 44 21.80 8.70 9.57
CA LEU A 44 22.16 7.79 10.64
C LEU A 44 23.23 6.79 10.20
N THR A 45 23.06 6.19 9.03
CA THR A 45 24.04 5.27 8.42
C THR A 45 25.38 5.96 8.20
N GLU A 46 25.39 7.18 7.63
CA GLU A 46 26.61 7.97 7.42
C GLU A 46 27.30 8.35 8.73
N TRP A 47 26.52 8.67 9.77
CA TRP A 47 27.05 9.04 11.09
C TRP A 47 27.70 7.84 11.78
N ILE A 48 27.06 6.67 11.75
CA ILE A 48 27.62 5.44 12.30
C ILE A 48 28.89 5.04 11.54
N SER A 49 28.87 5.12 10.21
CA SER A 49 30.00 4.74 9.34
C SER A 49 31.29 5.52 9.60
N LYS A 50 31.19 6.72 10.19
CA LYS A 50 32.34 7.56 10.55
C LYS A 50 32.98 7.18 11.90
N GLN A 51 32.40 6.24 12.65
CA GLN A 51 32.91 5.83 13.96
C GLN A 51 33.91 4.67 13.85
N GLU A 52 34.84 4.61 14.80
CA GLU A 52 35.90 3.60 14.85
C GLU A 52 35.38 2.15 15.00
N ARG A 53 34.13 1.97 15.44
CA ARG A 53 33.45 0.67 15.61
C ARG A 53 32.09 0.62 14.91
N ALA A 54 32.05 1.03 13.64
CA ALA A 54 30.82 1.13 12.86
C ALA A 54 30.14 -0.20 12.52
N GLU A 55 30.90 -1.30 12.40
CA GLU A 55 30.40 -2.57 11.85
C GLU A 55 29.21 -3.16 12.61
N GLY A 56 29.29 -3.26 13.94
CA GLY A 56 28.21 -3.80 14.77
C GLY A 56 26.92 -2.97 14.70
N PRO A 57 26.98 -1.65 14.95
CA PRO A 57 25.81 -0.78 14.83
C PRO A 57 25.21 -0.71 13.42
N LEU A 58 26.03 -0.79 12.36
CA LEU A 58 25.53 -0.87 10.97
C LEU A 58 24.80 -2.18 10.71
N GLN A 59 25.29 -3.30 11.25
CA GLN A 59 24.61 -4.59 11.15
C GLN A 59 23.24 -4.54 11.86
N PHE A 60 23.17 -4.04 13.09
CA PHE A 60 21.90 -3.88 13.80
C PHE A 60 20.93 -2.95 13.07
N LEU A 61 21.44 -1.85 12.47
CA LEU A 61 20.60 -0.95 11.67
C LEU A 61 20.05 -1.68 10.44
N SER A 62 20.87 -2.46 9.75
CA SER A 62 20.43 -3.25 8.59
C SER A 62 19.37 -4.29 8.98
N GLU A 63 19.58 -5.03 10.07
CA GLU A 63 18.62 -6.02 10.58
C GLU A 63 17.29 -5.35 10.99
N LEU A 64 17.37 -4.18 11.64
CA LEU A 64 16.19 -3.41 12.01
C LEU A 64 15.40 -2.93 10.79
N THR A 65 16.07 -2.33 9.79
CA THR A 65 15.41 -1.85 8.58
C THR A 65 14.78 -3.00 7.79
N GLU A 66 15.44 -4.15 7.73
CA GLU A 66 14.90 -5.34 7.06
C GLU A 66 13.67 -5.91 7.78
N ALA A 67 13.72 -5.99 9.11
CA ALA A 67 12.57 -6.39 9.91
C ALA A 67 11.39 -5.43 9.74
N GLN A 68 11.66 -4.11 9.71
CA GLN A 68 10.63 -3.10 9.49
C GLN A 68 9.98 -3.22 8.11
N ARG A 69 10.77 -3.42 7.04
CA ARG A 69 10.25 -3.65 5.68
C ARG A 69 9.38 -4.89 5.61
N THR A 70 9.84 -6.00 6.20
CA THR A 70 9.08 -7.26 6.22
C THR A 70 7.74 -7.09 6.94
N LEU A 71 7.73 -6.36 8.06
CA LEU A 71 6.53 -6.06 8.82
C LEU A 71 5.57 -5.15 8.03
N ASP A 72 6.10 -4.14 7.35
CA ASP A 72 5.31 -3.26 6.49
C ASP A 72 4.68 -4.05 5.32
N ASP A 73 5.43 -4.92 4.65
CA ASP A 73 4.92 -5.78 3.57
C ASP A 73 3.77 -6.68 4.05
N TYR A 74 3.95 -7.31 5.22
CA TYR A 74 2.92 -8.13 5.85
C TYR A 74 1.64 -7.31 6.15
N HIS A 75 1.80 -6.15 6.78
CA HIS A 75 0.67 -5.27 7.09
C HIS A 75 -0.05 -4.77 5.83
N GLN A 76 0.69 -4.42 4.78
CA GLN A 76 0.11 -3.95 3.53
C GLN A 76 -0.69 -5.07 2.85
N GLN A 77 -0.18 -6.30 2.86
CA GLN A 77 -0.91 -7.47 2.38
C GLN A 77 -2.18 -7.74 3.20
N GLU A 78 -2.09 -7.75 4.53
CA GLU A 78 -3.25 -7.98 5.39
C GLU A 78 -4.34 -6.93 5.17
N ARG A 79 -3.97 -5.64 5.20
CA ARG A 79 -4.90 -4.53 4.97
C ARG A 79 -5.56 -4.60 3.60
N PHE A 80 -4.83 -5.03 2.57
CA PHE A 80 -5.40 -5.24 1.24
C PHE A 80 -6.45 -6.36 1.27
N ILE A 81 -6.13 -7.52 1.87
CA ILE A 81 -7.05 -8.67 1.96
C ILE A 81 -8.31 -8.29 2.77
N GLU A 82 -8.14 -7.60 3.89
CA GLU A 82 -9.25 -7.12 4.72
C GLU A 82 -10.15 -6.15 3.94
N GLY A 83 -9.55 -5.15 3.30
CA GLY A 83 -10.27 -4.18 2.47
C GLY A 83 -11.01 -4.84 1.31
N PHE A 84 -10.38 -5.80 0.63
CA PHE A 84 -11.00 -6.57 -0.45
C PHE A 84 -12.20 -7.38 0.05
N ARG A 85 -12.03 -8.12 1.15
CA ARG A 85 -13.12 -8.91 1.76
C ARG A 85 -14.27 -8.02 2.22
N LEU A 86 -13.97 -6.85 2.80
CA LEU A 86 -14.98 -5.88 3.20
C LEU A 86 -15.74 -5.36 1.97
N GLY A 87 -15.04 -4.96 0.91
CA GLY A 87 -15.65 -4.51 -0.34
C GLY A 87 -16.58 -5.56 -0.94
N ALA A 88 -16.15 -6.82 -1.00
CA ALA A 88 -16.97 -7.92 -1.49
C ALA A 88 -18.22 -8.16 -0.62
N ARG A 89 -18.10 -8.08 0.70
CA ARG A 89 -19.25 -8.18 1.62
C ARG A 89 -20.26 -7.05 1.40
N LEU A 90 -19.78 -5.82 1.27
CA LEU A 90 -20.63 -4.66 0.97
C LEU A 90 -21.36 -4.84 -0.37
N MET A 91 -20.68 -5.32 -1.41
CA MET A 91 -21.30 -5.61 -2.70
C MET A 91 -22.38 -6.70 -2.58
N LEU A 92 -22.09 -7.81 -1.89
CA LEU A 92 -23.09 -8.88 -1.68
C LEU A 92 -24.32 -8.36 -0.92
N ASP A 93 -24.13 -7.52 0.07
CA ASP A 93 -25.22 -6.93 0.85
C ASP A 93 -26.20 -6.15 -0.05
N THR A 94 -25.71 -5.45 -1.08
CA THR A 94 -26.58 -4.76 -2.06
C THR A 94 -27.53 -5.69 -2.81
N PHE A 95 -27.20 -6.98 -2.96
CA PHE A 95 -28.04 -7.98 -3.62
C PHE A 95 -28.94 -8.75 -2.64
N LEU A 96 -28.66 -8.70 -1.34
CA LEU A 96 -29.41 -9.39 -0.29
C LEU A 96 -30.56 -8.54 0.25
N ILE A 97 -30.57 -7.22 0.00
CA ILE A 97 -31.72 -6.37 0.22
C ILE A 97 -32.82 -6.83 -0.75
N PRO A 98 -33.94 -7.41 -0.27
CA PRO A 98 -35.08 -7.71 -1.15
C PRO A 98 -35.55 -6.41 -1.82
N GLU A 99 -36.16 -6.47 -3.00
CA GLU A 99 -36.80 -5.35 -3.73
C GLU A 99 -37.93 -4.61 -2.97
N GLN A 100 -37.88 -4.58 -1.64
CA GLN A 100 -38.78 -3.87 -0.77
C GLN A 100 -37.97 -3.04 0.24
N SER A 101 -37.28 -1.99 -0.22
CA SER A 101 -37.53 -0.62 0.28
C SER A 101 -36.56 0.44 -0.28
N ALA A 102 -37.15 1.62 -0.56
CA ALA A 102 -36.64 2.99 -0.39
C ALA A 102 -36.29 3.85 -1.63
N LEU A 103 -36.12 3.32 -2.84
CA LEU A 103 -35.95 4.16 -4.05
C LEU A 103 -37.15 4.01 -5.00
N ARG A 104 -38.33 4.41 -4.54
CA ARG A 104 -39.50 4.64 -5.41
C ARG A 104 -39.64 6.10 -5.90
N ASP A 105 -38.86 7.02 -5.34
CA ASP A 105 -39.08 8.46 -5.52
C ASP A 105 -38.06 9.20 -6.38
N ILE A 106 -37.20 8.49 -7.12
CA ILE A 106 -36.39 9.14 -8.17
C ILE A 106 -37.07 8.90 -9.51
N ARG A 107 -38.03 9.79 -9.81
CA ARG A 107 -38.64 9.97 -11.13
C ARG A 107 -38.15 11.27 -11.75
#